data_AF-A0A7C1HID6-F1
#
_entry.id   AF-A0A7C1HID6-F1
#
_cell.length_a   1.000
_cell.length_b   1.000
_cell.length_c   1.000
_cell.angle_alpha   90.00
_cell.angle_beta   90.00
_cell.angle_gamma   90.00
#
_symmetry.space_group_name_H-M   'P 1'
#
loop_
_entity.id
_entity.type
_entity.pdbx_description
1 polymer ?
#
loop_
_entity_poly.entity_id
_entity_poly.type
_entity_poly.pdbx_seq_one_letter_code
_entity_poly.pdbx_strand_id
1 'polypeptide(L)'
;MESIKKRDGLSAGLRSGSRTLRRIAVILLLGCMALLSRTHRADAVLNRAGLGRLAESNTAYLDQSLKKSLGTFGVLSAVKVGLAVVKGTEIGVGFGIQIGDVVQSAYDFVDLAWRAVLASAAILLGTQFLLKTAALAGHVFLTAVWILIILGKITGWLLPAYKTLKRILKDACLVAVILAAALYVVIPLSVAGGRLLSVQITKPVLDPAEENLVRLRADLFPDKTQEKEPLLTKLKQTREQIARITEYLTQKSVDLSLWILRIVAGYLFDSLVFPLLFFLFLMWLTRTGVSYLFQLSGESALRKDLEEIAFRLTGYLKHRERLSPSSPEKCRPVPHEEE
;
A
#
# COMPACT_ATOMS: atom_id res chain seq x y z
N MET A 1 67.08 -4.59 15.11
CA MET A 1 65.97 -4.25 14.16
C MET A 1 65.28 -5.47 13.56
N GLU A 2 65.90 -6.65 13.46
CA GLU A 2 65.24 -7.88 12.95
C GLU A 2 64.17 -8.50 13.89
N SER A 3 64.27 -8.28 15.20
CA SER A 3 63.32 -8.86 16.17
C SER A 3 61.93 -8.19 16.17
N ILE A 4 61.83 -6.96 15.67
CA ILE A 4 60.55 -6.22 15.58
C ILE A 4 59.76 -6.70 14.35
N LYS A 5 60.43 -6.94 13.22
CA LYS A 5 59.82 -7.42 11.96
C LYS A 5 59.14 -8.80 12.09
N LYS A 6 59.61 -9.65 13.02
CA LYS A 6 59.07 -11.00 13.24
C LYS A 6 57.77 -11.01 14.07
N ARG A 7 57.52 -9.99 14.90
CA ARG A 7 56.25 -9.86 15.66
C ARG A 7 55.09 -9.38 14.78
N ASP A 8 55.37 -8.52 13.80
CA ASP A 8 54.33 -7.98 12.92
C ASP A 8 53.74 -9.06 11.99
N GLY A 9 54.58 -10.00 11.50
CA GLY A 9 54.13 -11.12 10.67
C GLY A 9 53.20 -12.11 11.40
N LEU A 10 53.41 -12.34 12.69
CA LEU A 10 52.57 -13.26 13.48
C LEU A 10 51.18 -12.66 13.76
N SER A 11 51.10 -11.34 13.97
CA SER A 11 49.83 -10.62 14.19
C SER A 11 48.98 -10.53 12.93
N ALA A 12 49.60 -10.46 11.74
CA ALA A 12 48.93 -10.42 10.45
C ALA A 12 48.26 -11.77 10.09
N GLY A 13 48.90 -12.89 10.43
CA GLY A 13 48.36 -14.24 10.23
C GLY A 13 47.10 -14.51 11.08
N LEU A 14 47.13 -14.14 12.36
CA LEU A 14 45.99 -14.28 13.29
C LEU A 14 44.79 -13.38 12.91
N ARG A 15 45.03 -12.17 12.38
CA ARG A 15 43.98 -11.28 11.85
C ARG A 15 43.39 -11.74 10.52
N SER A 16 44.08 -12.59 9.76
CA SER A 16 43.56 -13.18 8.52
C SER A 16 42.63 -14.37 8.81
N GLY A 17 43.06 -15.27 9.71
CA GLY A 17 42.27 -16.46 10.10
C GLY A 17 40.91 -16.12 10.71
N SER A 18 40.85 -15.12 11.60
CA SER A 18 39.58 -14.67 12.21
C SER A 18 38.57 -14.07 11.22
N ARG A 19 39.04 -13.42 10.14
CA ARG A 19 38.18 -12.88 9.08
C ARG A 19 37.59 -13.98 8.21
N THR A 20 38.35 -15.01 7.90
CA THR A 20 37.87 -16.16 7.11
C THR A 20 36.89 -17.00 7.94
N LEU A 21 37.18 -17.22 9.22
CA LEU A 21 36.29 -17.96 10.14
C LEU A 21 34.92 -17.26 10.29
N ARG A 22 34.92 -15.93 10.47
CA ARG A 22 33.68 -15.15 10.57
C ARG A 22 32.84 -15.21 9.28
N ARG A 23 33.49 -15.25 8.10
CA ARG A 23 32.80 -15.38 6.81
C ARG A 23 32.17 -16.76 6.63
N ILE A 24 32.90 -17.82 6.98
CA ILE A 24 32.41 -19.21 6.95
C ILE A 24 31.23 -19.35 7.90
N ALA A 25 31.32 -18.80 9.11
CA ALA A 25 30.22 -18.80 10.08
C ALA A 25 28.95 -18.10 9.55
N VAL A 26 29.09 -16.95 8.87
CA VAL A 26 27.95 -16.26 8.25
C VAL A 26 27.34 -17.09 7.11
N ILE A 27 28.15 -17.71 6.25
CA ILE A 27 27.64 -18.56 5.15
C ILE A 27 26.92 -19.80 5.71
N LEU A 28 27.48 -20.44 6.75
CA LEU A 28 26.83 -21.56 7.45
C LEU A 28 25.51 -21.13 8.11
N LEU A 29 25.47 -19.95 8.72
CA LEU A 29 24.24 -19.41 9.32
C LEU A 29 23.17 -19.13 8.25
N LEU A 30 23.55 -18.54 7.11
CA LEU A 30 22.65 -18.33 5.97
C LEU A 30 22.17 -19.66 5.36
N GLY A 31 23.06 -20.66 5.27
CA GLY A 31 22.71 -22.01 4.82
C GLY A 31 21.72 -22.70 5.77
N CYS A 32 21.91 -22.55 7.09
CA CYS A 32 20.95 -23.00 8.08
C CYS A 32 19.61 -22.28 7.93
N MET A 33 19.59 -20.97 7.69
CA MET A 33 18.36 -20.22 7.43
C MET A 33 17.64 -20.69 6.16
N ALA A 34 18.37 -21.01 5.09
CA ALA A 34 17.80 -21.58 3.87
C ALA A 34 17.18 -22.97 4.10
N LEU A 35 17.87 -23.84 4.86
CA LEU A 35 17.37 -25.17 5.22
C LEU A 35 16.16 -25.11 6.16
N LEU A 36 16.14 -24.16 7.11
CA LEU A 36 15.00 -23.91 7.99
C LEU A 36 13.78 -23.38 7.23
N SER A 37 14.01 -22.57 6.19
CA SER A 37 12.96 -22.06 5.30
C SER A 37 12.35 -23.17 4.45
N ARG A 38 13.17 -24.14 4.01
CA ARG A 38 12.70 -25.31 3.24
C ARG A 38 11.88 -26.31 4.08
N THR A 39 12.13 -26.40 5.38
CA THR A 39 11.54 -27.41 6.27
C THR A 39 10.25 -26.96 6.96
N HIS A 40 9.61 -25.87 6.54
CA HIS A 40 8.40 -25.28 7.15
C HIS A 40 8.57 -24.84 8.63
N ARG A 41 9.75 -25.06 9.23
CA ARG A 41 10.05 -24.67 10.62
C ARG A 41 10.23 -23.17 10.79
N ALA A 42 10.60 -22.46 9.73
CA ALA A 42 10.59 -21.00 9.70
C ALA A 42 9.19 -20.45 10.02
N ASP A 43 8.13 -21.06 9.47
CA ASP A 43 6.75 -20.64 9.75
C ASP A 43 6.36 -20.90 11.21
N ALA A 44 6.86 -21.97 11.82
CA ALA A 44 6.64 -22.22 13.25
C ALA A 44 7.29 -21.16 14.15
N VAL A 45 8.48 -20.66 13.78
CA VAL A 45 9.15 -19.56 14.49
C VAL A 45 8.45 -18.22 14.24
N LEU A 46 8.05 -17.93 13.00
CA LEU A 46 7.25 -16.74 12.68
C LEU A 46 5.90 -16.74 13.40
N ASN A 47 5.24 -17.90 13.49
CA ASN A 47 3.98 -18.07 14.22
C ASN A 47 4.14 -17.79 15.70
N ARG A 48 5.22 -18.27 16.33
CA ARG A 48 5.55 -17.95 17.73
C ARG A 48 5.90 -16.47 17.93
N ALA A 49 6.50 -15.81 16.94
CA ALA A 49 6.76 -14.38 16.96
C ALA A 49 5.50 -13.50 16.79
N GLY A 50 4.32 -14.11 16.63
CA GLY A 50 3.03 -13.40 16.55
C GLY A 50 2.57 -13.11 15.12
N LEU A 51 3.36 -13.41 14.09
CA LEU A 51 2.96 -13.24 12.69
C LEU A 51 1.81 -14.17 12.29
N GLY A 52 1.70 -15.33 12.92
CA GLY A 52 0.55 -16.24 12.76
C GLY A 52 -0.75 -15.61 13.25
N ARG A 53 -0.74 -15.03 14.46
CA ARG A 53 -1.90 -14.29 15.00
C ARG A 53 -2.26 -13.07 14.15
N LEU A 54 -1.26 -12.40 13.59
CA LEU A 54 -1.47 -11.28 12.67
C LEU A 54 -2.16 -11.74 11.37
N ALA A 55 -1.68 -12.84 10.78
CA ALA A 55 -2.25 -13.41 9.57
C ALA A 55 -3.69 -13.91 9.80
N GLU A 56 -3.95 -14.59 10.91
CA GLU A 56 -5.30 -15.00 11.33
C GLU A 56 -6.21 -13.79 11.52
N SER A 57 -5.75 -12.76 12.26
CA SER A 57 -6.52 -11.54 12.48
C SER A 57 -6.81 -10.79 11.17
N ASN A 58 -5.86 -10.74 10.24
CA ASN A 58 -6.05 -10.12 8.95
C ASN A 58 -7.04 -10.89 8.08
N THR A 59 -6.94 -12.22 8.09
CA THR A 59 -7.87 -13.08 7.35
C THR A 59 -9.29 -12.92 7.88
N ALA A 60 -9.46 -12.97 9.21
CA ALA A 60 -10.75 -12.74 9.85
C ALA A 60 -11.34 -11.36 9.54
N TYR A 61 -10.51 -10.31 9.56
CA TYR A 61 -10.92 -8.96 9.17
C TYR A 61 -11.35 -8.89 7.70
N LEU A 62 -10.54 -9.41 6.77
CA LEU A 62 -10.87 -9.40 5.34
C LEU A 62 -12.15 -10.19 5.06
N ASP A 63 -12.36 -11.34 5.71
CA ASP A 63 -13.59 -12.13 5.59
C ASP A 63 -14.81 -11.38 6.14
N GLN A 64 -14.67 -10.74 7.30
CA GLN A 64 -15.75 -9.95 7.89
C GLN A 64 -16.10 -8.76 6.99
N SER A 65 -15.11 -8.01 6.52
CA SER A 65 -15.32 -6.85 5.64
C SER A 65 -15.90 -7.27 4.29
N LEU A 66 -15.49 -8.41 3.73
CA LEU A 66 -16.07 -8.95 2.50
C LEU A 66 -17.53 -9.34 2.69
N LYS A 67 -17.86 -10.08 3.77
CA LYS A 67 -19.26 -10.44 4.08
C LYS A 67 -20.14 -9.21 4.25
N LYS A 68 -19.63 -8.20 4.96
CA LYS A 68 -20.33 -6.92 5.15
C LYS A 68 -20.57 -6.22 3.82
N SER A 69 -19.53 -6.13 2.99
CA SER A 69 -19.61 -5.55 1.64
C SER A 69 -20.65 -6.26 0.77
N LEU A 70 -20.67 -7.59 0.76
CA LEU A 70 -21.66 -8.38 0.03
C LEU A 70 -23.09 -8.22 0.58
N GLY A 71 -23.24 -8.08 1.90
CA GLY A 71 -24.52 -7.75 2.53
C GLY A 71 -25.05 -6.39 2.05
N THR A 72 -24.23 -5.36 2.12
CA THR A 72 -24.56 -4.00 1.65
C THR A 72 -24.83 -3.98 0.14
N PHE A 73 -24.05 -4.72 -0.64
CA PHE A 73 -24.29 -4.92 -2.07
C PHE A 73 -25.66 -5.56 -2.34
N GLY A 74 -26.06 -6.55 -1.55
CA GLY A 74 -27.38 -7.19 -1.63
C GLY A 74 -28.52 -6.21 -1.36
N VAL A 75 -28.39 -5.40 -0.30
CA VAL A 75 -29.36 -4.34 0.03
C VAL A 75 -29.46 -3.32 -1.10
N LEU A 76 -28.33 -2.80 -1.59
CA LEU A 76 -28.30 -1.87 -2.72
C LEU A 76 -28.91 -2.47 -3.98
N SER A 77 -28.68 -3.76 -4.25
CA SER A 77 -29.27 -4.46 -5.39
C SER A 77 -30.80 -4.53 -5.28
N ALA A 78 -31.32 -4.84 -4.09
CA ALA A 78 -32.77 -4.86 -3.84
C ALA A 78 -33.39 -3.47 -4.02
N VAL A 79 -32.77 -2.43 -3.45
CA VAL A 79 -33.23 -1.04 -3.61
C VAL A 79 -33.18 -0.64 -5.09
N LYS A 80 -32.10 -0.95 -5.81
CA LYS A 80 -31.94 -0.67 -7.24
C LYS A 80 -33.04 -1.32 -8.10
N VAL A 81 -33.32 -2.60 -7.86
CA VAL A 81 -34.41 -3.33 -8.56
C VAL A 81 -35.75 -2.67 -8.27
N GLY A 82 -36.01 -2.34 -7.00
CA GLY A 82 -37.26 -1.69 -6.62
C GLY A 82 -37.44 -0.30 -7.26
N LEU A 83 -36.39 0.52 -7.28
CA LEU A 83 -36.39 1.81 -7.97
C LEU A 83 -36.57 1.67 -9.50
N ALA A 84 -35.99 0.63 -10.11
CA ALA A 84 -36.16 0.34 -11.53
C ALA A 84 -37.61 -0.03 -11.88
N VAL A 85 -38.29 -0.79 -11.01
CA VAL A 85 -39.72 -1.11 -11.16
C VAL A 85 -40.55 0.18 -11.13
N VAL A 86 -40.30 1.08 -10.17
CA VAL A 86 -41.01 2.37 -10.08
C VAL A 86 -40.78 3.21 -11.35
N LYS A 87 -39.53 3.35 -11.80
CA LYS A 87 -39.21 4.07 -13.05
C LYS A 87 -39.89 3.48 -14.28
N GLY A 88 -39.96 2.15 -14.38
CA GLY A 88 -40.58 1.45 -15.50
C GLY A 88 -42.10 1.65 -15.59
N THR A 89 -42.77 1.90 -14.46
CA THR A 89 -44.24 2.04 -14.42
C THR A 89 -44.77 3.40 -14.90
N GLU A 90 -43.92 4.43 -15.01
CA GLU A 90 -44.33 5.76 -15.49
C GLU A 90 -44.37 5.88 -17.01
N ILE A 91 -43.59 5.08 -17.73
CA ILE A 91 -43.44 5.20 -19.18
C ILE A 91 -44.67 4.63 -19.94
N GLY A 92 -45.54 3.88 -19.27
CA GLY A 92 -46.70 3.19 -19.90
C GLY A 92 -48.08 3.80 -19.64
N VAL A 93 -48.21 4.76 -18.72
CA VAL A 93 -49.51 5.34 -18.32
C VAL A 93 -49.29 6.84 -18.24
N GLY A 94 -49.85 7.63 -19.17
CA GLY A 94 -49.55 9.05 -19.41
C GLY A 94 -49.84 10.03 -18.25
N PHE A 95 -49.29 9.78 -17.07
CA PHE A 95 -49.30 10.63 -15.90
C PHE A 95 -48.08 11.54 -15.96
N GLY A 96 -48.29 12.78 -16.38
CA GLY A 96 -47.28 13.85 -16.38
C GLY A 96 -46.93 14.34 -14.98
N ILE A 97 -46.36 13.49 -14.13
CA ILE A 97 -45.88 13.87 -12.80
C ILE A 97 -44.38 13.60 -12.75
N GLN A 98 -43.60 14.59 -12.29
CA GLN A 98 -42.14 14.64 -12.13
C GLN A 98 -41.53 13.55 -11.21
N ILE A 99 -42.26 12.47 -10.98
CA ILE A 99 -41.87 11.36 -10.11
C ILE A 99 -40.60 10.69 -10.65
N GLY A 100 -40.52 10.52 -11.97
CA GLY A 100 -39.38 9.93 -12.66
C GLY A 100 -38.06 10.65 -12.40
N ASP A 101 -38.06 11.98 -12.22
CA ASP A 101 -36.84 12.76 -11.99
C ASP A 101 -36.26 12.51 -10.59
N VAL A 102 -37.12 12.42 -9.56
CA VAL A 102 -36.70 12.12 -8.18
C VAL A 102 -36.22 10.68 -8.06
N VAL A 103 -36.98 9.74 -8.61
CA VAL A 103 -36.63 8.31 -8.59
C VAL A 103 -35.36 8.05 -9.40
N GLN A 104 -35.15 8.76 -10.51
CA GLN A 104 -33.92 8.66 -11.29
C GLN A 104 -32.71 9.16 -10.50
N SER A 105 -32.81 10.29 -9.80
CA SER A 105 -31.71 10.78 -8.96
C SER A 105 -31.35 9.77 -7.85
N ALA A 106 -32.36 9.21 -7.17
CA ALA A 106 -32.14 8.15 -6.18
C ALA A 106 -31.50 6.90 -6.80
N TYR A 107 -31.96 6.49 -7.98
CA TYR A 107 -31.42 5.35 -8.71
C TYR A 107 -29.94 5.55 -9.07
N ASP A 108 -29.56 6.73 -9.54
CA ASP A 108 -28.18 7.03 -9.93
C ASP A 108 -27.22 6.97 -8.72
N PHE A 109 -27.63 7.48 -7.56
CA PHE A 109 -26.85 7.34 -6.33
C PHE A 109 -26.71 5.87 -5.92
N VAL A 110 -27.81 5.12 -5.94
CA VAL A 110 -27.79 3.69 -5.57
C VAL A 110 -26.94 2.88 -6.56
N ASP A 111 -26.98 3.19 -7.86
CA ASP A 111 -26.13 2.56 -8.88
C ASP A 111 -24.65 2.86 -8.64
N LEU A 112 -24.30 4.11 -8.32
CA LEU A 112 -22.94 4.48 -7.97
C LEU A 112 -22.44 3.71 -6.75
N ALA A 113 -23.23 3.65 -5.68
CA ALA A 113 -22.91 2.86 -4.49
C ALA A 113 -22.76 1.38 -4.82
N TRP A 114 -23.67 0.82 -5.61
CA TRP A 114 -23.65 -0.58 -6.02
C TRP A 114 -22.33 -0.94 -6.72
N ARG A 115 -21.85 -0.11 -7.66
CA ARG A 115 -20.57 -0.31 -8.35
C ARG A 115 -19.38 -0.19 -7.40
N ALA A 116 -19.39 0.83 -6.53
CA ALA A 116 -18.30 1.07 -5.59
C ALA A 116 -18.15 -0.05 -4.54
N VAL A 117 -19.27 -0.52 -3.99
CA VAL A 117 -19.27 -1.63 -3.03
C VAL A 117 -18.82 -2.92 -3.71
N LEU A 118 -19.27 -3.21 -4.94
CA LEU A 118 -18.81 -4.37 -5.70
C LEU A 118 -17.30 -4.33 -6.00
N ALA A 119 -16.80 -3.17 -6.42
CA ALA A 119 -15.36 -2.96 -6.63
C ALA A 119 -14.57 -3.18 -5.33
N SER A 120 -15.07 -2.67 -4.21
CA SER A 120 -14.45 -2.85 -2.89
C SER A 120 -14.42 -4.32 -2.46
N ALA A 121 -15.51 -5.07 -2.68
CA ALA A 121 -15.56 -6.51 -2.45
C ALA A 121 -14.53 -7.26 -3.30
N ALA A 122 -14.40 -6.91 -4.58
CA ALA A 122 -13.41 -7.51 -5.48
C ALA A 122 -11.97 -7.22 -5.03
N ILE A 123 -11.68 -5.99 -4.56
CA ILE A 123 -10.36 -5.62 -4.00
C ILE A 123 -10.05 -6.41 -2.73
N LEU A 124 -11.02 -6.56 -1.82
CA LEU A 124 -10.86 -7.35 -0.61
C LEU A 124 -10.56 -8.81 -0.93
N LEU A 125 -11.32 -9.41 -1.86
CA LEU A 125 -11.10 -10.79 -2.31
C LEU A 125 -9.74 -10.95 -3.01
N GLY A 126 -9.37 -10.00 -3.86
CA GLY A 126 -8.05 -9.95 -4.49
C GLY A 126 -6.92 -9.89 -3.47
N THR A 127 -7.09 -9.09 -2.41
CA THR A 127 -6.13 -9.00 -1.30
C THR A 127 -6.00 -10.33 -0.55
N GLN A 128 -7.11 -11.03 -0.31
CA GLN A 128 -7.08 -12.37 0.28
C GLN A 128 -6.30 -13.36 -0.59
N PHE A 129 -6.57 -13.38 -1.91
CA PHE A 129 -5.84 -14.26 -2.83
C PHE A 129 -4.36 -13.91 -2.92
N LEU A 130 -4.01 -12.62 -2.88
CA LEU A 130 -2.62 -12.17 -2.82
C LEU A 130 -1.91 -12.70 -1.56
N LEU A 131 -2.53 -12.56 -0.39
CA LEU A 131 -1.98 -13.08 0.87
C LEU A 131 -1.84 -14.61 0.87
N LYS A 132 -2.86 -15.34 0.39
CA LYS A 132 -2.81 -16.81 0.28
C LYS A 132 -1.73 -17.27 -0.69
N THR A 133 -1.59 -16.59 -1.83
CA THR A 133 -0.55 -16.88 -2.83
C THR A 133 0.83 -16.57 -2.29
N ALA A 134 1.01 -15.46 -1.57
CA ALA A 134 2.26 -15.12 -0.90
C ALA A 134 2.66 -16.17 0.15
N ALA A 135 1.69 -16.69 0.92
CA ALA A 135 1.94 -17.77 1.87
C ALA A 135 2.33 -19.09 1.16
N LEU A 136 1.64 -19.45 0.07
CA LEU A 136 1.92 -20.66 -0.72
C LEU A 136 3.27 -20.60 -1.45
N ALA A 137 3.54 -19.52 -2.18
CA ALA A 137 4.81 -19.30 -2.88
C ALA A 137 5.97 -19.01 -1.92
N GLY A 138 5.63 -18.76 -0.66
CA GLY A 138 6.51 -18.20 0.32
C GLY A 138 7.80 -19.00 0.51
N HIS A 139 7.69 -20.27 0.86
CA HIS A 139 8.85 -21.10 1.20
C HIS A 139 9.84 -21.24 0.04
N VAL A 140 9.34 -21.37 -1.19
CA VAL A 140 10.17 -21.41 -2.42
C VAL A 140 10.87 -20.07 -2.62
N PHE A 141 10.11 -18.98 -2.55
CA PHE A 141 10.63 -17.63 -2.77
C PHE A 141 11.69 -17.25 -1.73
N LEU A 142 11.42 -17.49 -0.45
CA LEU A 142 12.34 -17.18 0.65
C LEU A 142 13.62 -18.01 0.55
N THR A 143 13.50 -19.29 0.17
CA THR A 143 14.67 -20.16 -0.08
C THR A 143 15.51 -19.63 -1.25
N ALA A 144 14.87 -19.20 -2.34
CA ALA A 144 15.57 -18.59 -3.47
C ALA A 144 16.29 -17.28 -3.08
N VAL A 145 15.68 -16.43 -2.25
CA VAL A 145 16.32 -15.22 -1.72
C VAL A 145 17.56 -15.56 -0.89
N TRP A 146 17.47 -16.55 0.00
CA TRP A 146 18.63 -16.97 0.80
C TRP A 146 19.77 -17.53 -0.08
N ILE A 147 19.45 -18.36 -1.07
CA ILE A 147 20.43 -18.89 -2.03
C ILE A 147 21.10 -17.73 -2.78
N LEU A 148 20.33 -16.73 -3.22
CA LEU A 148 20.86 -15.56 -3.93
C LEU A 148 21.80 -14.73 -3.04
N ILE A 149 21.47 -14.55 -1.75
CA ILE A 149 22.35 -13.88 -0.77
C ILE A 149 23.66 -14.67 -0.60
N ILE A 150 23.58 -16.00 -0.46
CA ILE A 150 24.74 -16.88 -0.32
C ILE A 150 25.64 -16.76 -1.57
N LEU A 151 25.05 -16.85 -2.77
CA LEU A 151 25.78 -16.74 -4.02
C LEU A 151 26.45 -15.36 -4.16
N GLY A 152 25.78 -14.29 -3.73
CA GLY A 152 26.34 -12.94 -3.67
C GLY A 152 27.55 -12.82 -2.75
N LYS A 153 27.55 -13.52 -1.61
CA LYS A 153 28.70 -13.56 -0.70
C LYS A 153 29.85 -14.44 -1.22
N ILE A 154 29.54 -15.60 -1.81
CA ILE A 154 30.53 -16.53 -2.36
C ILE A 154 31.25 -15.92 -3.56
N THR A 155 30.52 -15.34 -4.52
CA THR A 155 31.12 -14.67 -5.68
C THR A 155 32.01 -13.50 -5.28
N GLY A 156 31.59 -12.71 -4.27
CA GLY A 156 32.42 -11.65 -3.71
C GLY A 156 33.70 -12.12 -3.01
N TRP A 157 33.77 -13.41 -2.65
CA TRP A 157 34.93 -14.03 -2.02
C TRP A 157 35.84 -14.74 -3.03
N LEU A 158 35.26 -15.52 -3.95
CA LEU A 158 35.99 -16.41 -4.86
C LEU A 158 36.41 -15.75 -6.18
N LEU A 159 35.69 -14.70 -6.60
CA LEU A 159 35.83 -14.07 -7.92
C LEU A 159 35.98 -12.54 -7.81
N PRO A 160 36.99 -12.02 -7.08
CA PRO A 160 37.14 -10.57 -6.85
C PRO A 160 37.37 -9.75 -8.13
N ALA A 161 37.82 -10.40 -9.22
CA ALA A 161 38.07 -9.74 -10.51
C ALA A 161 36.79 -9.36 -11.27
N TYR A 162 35.66 -10.00 -11.02
CA TYR A 162 34.42 -9.83 -11.81
C TYR A 162 33.50 -8.75 -11.22
N LYS A 163 33.92 -7.48 -11.36
CA LYS A 163 33.21 -6.31 -10.79
C LYS A 163 31.76 -6.19 -11.30
N THR A 164 31.50 -6.46 -12.58
CA THR A 164 30.16 -6.36 -13.19
C THR A 164 29.19 -7.41 -12.63
N LEU A 165 29.61 -8.68 -12.57
CA LEU A 165 28.79 -9.76 -12.02
C LEU A 165 28.43 -9.51 -10.55
N LYS A 166 29.39 -9.02 -9.77
CA LYS A 166 29.18 -8.65 -8.36
C LYS A 166 28.14 -7.54 -8.20
N ARG A 167 28.12 -6.55 -9.10
CA ARG A 167 27.12 -5.46 -9.09
C ARG A 167 25.74 -6.00 -9.41
N ILE A 168 25.60 -6.76 -10.50
CA ILE A 168 24.32 -7.38 -10.90
C ILE A 168 23.76 -8.25 -9.78
N LEU A 169 24.59 -9.08 -9.16
CA LEU A 169 24.15 -9.99 -8.11
C LEU A 169 23.80 -9.26 -6.80
N LYS A 170 24.46 -8.15 -6.50
CA LYS A 170 24.11 -7.27 -5.38
C LYS A 170 22.75 -6.60 -5.61
N ASP A 171 22.53 -6.07 -6.81
CA ASP A 171 21.27 -5.40 -7.15
C ASP A 171 20.11 -6.40 -7.18
N ALA A 172 20.31 -7.59 -7.74
CA ALA A 172 19.34 -8.68 -7.70
C ALA A 172 19.04 -9.15 -6.27
N CYS A 173 20.05 -9.26 -5.41
CA CYS A 173 19.89 -9.61 -4.01
C CYS A 173 19.08 -8.55 -3.25
N LEU A 174 19.37 -7.27 -3.48
CA LEU A 174 18.64 -6.15 -2.88
C LEU A 174 17.16 -6.19 -3.29
N VAL A 175 16.89 -6.33 -4.59
CA VAL A 175 15.52 -6.44 -5.12
C VAL A 175 14.79 -7.64 -4.53
N ALA A 176 15.45 -8.80 -4.47
CA ALA A 176 14.86 -10.01 -3.89
C ALA A 176 14.54 -9.85 -2.39
N VAL A 177 15.42 -9.21 -1.62
CA VAL A 177 15.19 -8.93 -0.19
C VAL A 177 14.05 -7.93 0.01
N ILE A 178 14.00 -6.85 -0.77
CA ILE A 178 12.89 -5.89 -0.70
C ILE A 178 11.58 -6.57 -1.06
N LEU A 179 11.56 -7.39 -2.11
CA LEU A 179 10.37 -8.10 -2.54
C LEU A 179 9.92 -9.13 -1.47
N ALA A 180 10.85 -9.83 -0.82
CA ALA A 180 10.54 -10.73 0.29
C ALA A 180 9.95 -9.96 1.48
N ALA A 181 10.59 -8.85 1.88
CA ALA A 181 10.06 -8.00 2.93
C ALA A 181 8.68 -7.44 2.58
N ALA A 182 8.47 -7.06 1.31
CA ALA A 182 7.19 -6.57 0.83
C ALA A 182 6.08 -7.61 1.02
N LEU A 183 6.31 -8.84 0.54
CA LEU A 183 5.32 -9.92 0.57
C LEU A 183 5.02 -10.41 1.99
N TYR A 184 6.03 -10.51 2.85
CA TYR A 184 5.89 -11.17 4.15
C TYR A 184 5.69 -10.25 5.34
N VAL A 185 6.12 -9.00 5.21
CA VAL A 185 6.04 -8.04 6.31
C VAL A 185 5.16 -6.89 5.89
N VAL A 186 5.44 -6.24 4.76
CA VAL A 186 4.75 -5.00 4.39
C VAL A 186 3.28 -5.23 4.07
N ILE A 187 2.92 -6.22 3.25
CA ILE A 187 1.52 -6.47 2.89
C ILE A 187 0.70 -6.91 4.12
N PRO A 188 1.10 -7.91 4.94
CA PRO A 188 0.33 -8.27 6.13
C PRO A 188 0.22 -7.10 7.11
N LEU A 189 1.27 -6.32 7.29
CA LEU A 189 1.26 -5.20 8.22
C LEU A 189 0.45 -4.01 7.67
N SER A 190 0.35 -3.85 6.34
CA SER A 190 -0.48 -2.80 5.74
C SER A 190 -1.97 -3.11 5.88
N VAL A 191 -2.37 -4.37 5.71
CA VAL A 191 -3.74 -4.82 5.99
C VAL A 191 -4.07 -4.64 7.47
N ALA A 192 -3.14 -4.96 8.37
CA ALA A 192 -3.31 -4.76 9.80
C ALA A 192 -3.43 -3.27 10.17
N GLY A 193 -2.61 -2.40 9.57
CA GLY A 193 -2.71 -0.94 9.74
C GLY A 193 -4.04 -0.40 9.20
N GLY A 194 -4.46 -0.89 8.02
CA GLY A 194 -5.76 -0.55 7.44
C GLY A 194 -6.93 -0.92 8.33
N ARG A 195 -6.89 -2.10 8.97
CA ARG A 195 -7.88 -2.52 9.97
C ARG A 195 -7.94 -1.56 11.16
N LEU A 196 -6.80 -1.11 11.67
CA LEU A 196 -6.77 -0.19 12.81
C LEU A 196 -7.43 1.15 12.47
N LEU A 197 -7.13 1.70 11.29
CA LEU A 197 -7.76 2.95 10.82
C LEU A 197 -9.25 2.76 10.52
N SER A 198 -9.63 1.65 9.89
CA SER A 198 -11.04 1.33 9.62
C SER A 198 -11.88 1.34 10.91
N VAL A 199 -11.38 0.71 11.98
CA VAL A 199 -12.08 0.66 13.26
C VAL A 199 -12.26 2.04 13.89
N GLN A 200 -11.26 2.92 13.76
CA GLN A 200 -11.28 4.24 14.39
C GLN A 200 -12.01 5.30 13.56
N ILE A 201 -11.91 5.24 12.23
CA ILE A 201 -12.35 6.32 11.34
C ILE A 201 -13.59 5.89 10.55
N THR A 202 -13.55 4.72 9.91
CA THR A 202 -14.61 4.33 8.97
C THR A 202 -15.84 3.77 9.66
N LYS A 203 -15.68 2.83 10.59
CA LYS A 203 -16.81 2.19 11.30
C LYS A 203 -17.84 3.17 11.87
N PRO A 204 -17.46 4.24 12.62
CA PRO A 204 -18.45 5.16 13.18
C PRO A 204 -19.24 5.93 12.10
N VAL A 205 -18.73 6.03 10.88
CA VAL A 205 -19.39 6.69 9.75
C VAL A 205 -20.22 5.70 8.92
N LEU A 206 -19.70 4.48 8.74
CA LEU A 206 -20.26 3.45 7.88
C LEU A 206 -21.43 2.70 8.53
N ASP A 207 -21.30 2.30 9.80
CA ASP A 207 -22.31 1.49 10.48
C ASP A 207 -23.70 2.16 10.51
N PRO A 208 -23.83 3.47 10.86
CA PRO A 208 -25.13 4.13 10.83
C PRO A 208 -25.69 4.27 9.41
N ALA A 209 -24.83 4.44 8.40
CA ALA A 209 -25.27 4.59 7.01
C ALA A 209 -25.85 3.27 6.47
N GLU A 210 -25.23 2.14 6.79
CA GLU A 210 -25.74 0.82 6.42
C GLU A 210 -27.04 0.47 7.14
N GLU A 211 -27.13 0.75 8.44
CA GLU A 211 -28.36 0.51 9.20
C GLU A 211 -29.53 1.30 8.61
N ASN A 212 -29.31 2.58 8.30
CA ASN A 212 -30.32 3.41 7.65
C ASN A 212 -30.70 2.91 6.26
N LEU A 213 -29.74 2.38 5.49
CA LEU A 213 -30.02 1.79 4.18
C LEU A 213 -30.85 0.50 4.29
N VAL A 214 -30.57 -0.34 5.29
CA VAL A 214 -31.36 -1.56 5.58
C VAL A 214 -32.78 -1.20 5.97
N ARG A 215 -32.96 -0.18 6.83
CA ARG A 215 -34.28 0.32 7.22
C ARG A 215 -35.03 0.89 6.02
N LEU A 216 -34.36 1.70 5.19
CA LEU A 216 -34.92 2.24 3.96
C LEU A 216 -35.40 1.11 3.02
N ARG A 217 -34.62 0.03 2.84
CA ARG A 217 -35.06 -1.12 2.04
C ARG A 217 -36.34 -1.74 2.59
N ALA A 218 -36.43 -1.92 3.91
CA ALA A 218 -37.60 -2.51 4.55
C ALA A 218 -38.85 -1.62 4.43
N ASP A 219 -38.69 -0.30 4.57
CA ASP A 219 -39.79 0.67 4.45
C ASP A 219 -40.30 0.78 3.00
N LEU A 220 -39.39 0.78 2.03
CA LEU A 220 -39.72 0.90 0.60
C LEU A 220 -40.33 -0.38 0.02
N PHE A 221 -39.82 -1.54 0.42
CA PHE A 221 -40.17 -2.84 -0.15
C PHE A 221 -40.43 -3.88 0.96
N PRO A 222 -41.55 -3.76 1.69
CA PRO A 222 -41.92 -4.75 2.69
C PRO A 222 -42.15 -6.10 2.01
N ASP A 223 -41.61 -7.16 2.59
CA ASP A 223 -41.73 -8.54 2.09
C ASP A 223 -43.19 -9.00 2.27
N LYS A 224 -44.08 -8.62 1.33
CA LYS A 224 -45.48 -9.05 1.31
C LYS A 224 -45.56 -10.46 0.74
N THR A 225 -45.74 -11.43 1.63
CA THR A 225 -46.05 -12.82 1.31
C THR A 225 -47.33 -12.88 0.47
N GLN A 226 -47.30 -13.71 -0.57
CA GLN A 226 -48.29 -13.81 -1.64
C GLN A 226 -49.74 -14.02 -1.13
N GLU A 227 -50.54 -12.96 -1.08
CA GLU A 227 -51.99 -13.08 -1.11
C GLU A 227 -52.50 -12.96 -2.56
N LYS A 228 -53.32 -13.94 -2.96
CA LYS A 228 -53.98 -14.03 -4.28
C LYS A 228 -55.07 -12.96 -4.39
N GLU A 229 -54.68 -11.70 -4.51
CA GLU A 229 -55.61 -10.60 -4.73
C GLU A 229 -55.96 -10.38 -6.22
N PRO A 230 -57.17 -9.88 -6.53
CA PRO A 230 -57.61 -9.52 -7.89
C PRO A 230 -56.68 -8.53 -8.61
N LEU A 231 -56.53 -8.68 -9.94
CA LEU A 231 -55.66 -7.81 -10.77
C LEU A 231 -55.97 -6.30 -10.66
N LEU A 232 -57.26 -5.94 -10.48
CA LEU A 232 -57.68 -4.55 -10.35
C LEU A 232 -57.33 -3.94 -8.98
N THR A 233 -57.35 -4.72 -7.90
CA THR A 233 -56.91 -4.24 -6.58
C THR A 233 -55.40 -4.15 -6.52
N LYS A 234 -54.68 -5.08 -7.17
CA LYS A 234 -53.23 -4.98 -7.37
C LYS A 234 -52.81 -3.70 -8.09
N LEU A 235 -53.53 -3.29 -9.13
CA LEU A 235 -53.19 -2.09 -9.91
C LEU A 235 -53.36 -0.81 -9.09
N LYS A 236 -54.44 -0.72 -8.27
CA LYS A 236 -54.66 0.39 -7.33
C LYS A 236 -53.64 0.40 -6.20
N GLN A 237 -53.40 -0.76 -5.56
CA GLN A 237 -52.38 -0.89 -4.50
C GLN A 237 -50.98 -0.55 -5.01
N THR A 238 -50.64 -0.96 -6.24
CA THR A 238 -49.35 -0.64 -6.87
C THR A 238 -49.20 0.86 -7.10
N ARG A 239 -50.26 1.55 -7.54
CA ARG A 239 -50.26 3.01 -7.72
C ARG A 239 -50.05 3.75 -6.39
N GLU A 240 -50.78 3.37 -5.35
CA GLU A 240 -50.63 3.96 -4.01
C GLU A 240 -49.27 3.64 -3.38
N GLN A 241 -48.70 2.48 -3.71
CA GLN A 241 -47.37 2.10 -3.26
C GLN A 241 -46.28 2.91 -3.98
N ILE A 242 -46.41 3.11 -5.29
CA ILE A 242 -45.51 3.99 -6.07
C ILE A 242 -45.54 5.41 -5.54
N ALA A 243 -46.74 5.98 -5.33
CA ALA A 243 -46.87 7.34 -4.80
C ALA A 243 -46.22 7.50 -3.41
N ARG A 244 -46.40 6.51 -2.51
CA ARG A 244 -45.75 6.48 -1.20
C ARG A 244 -44.23 6.37 -1.29
N ILE A 245 -43.72 5.50 -2.16
CA ILE A 245 -42.28 5.35 -2.39
C ILE A 245 -41.69 6.67 -2.87
N THR A 246 -42.35 7.34 -3.81
CA THR A 246 -41.92 8.65 -4.31
C THR A 246 -41.89 9.69 -3.23
N GLU A 247 -42.98 9.87 -2.49
CA GLU A 247 -43.07 10.89 -1.44
C GLU A 247 -42.00 10.65 -0.36
N TYR A 248 -41.80 9.39 0.02
CA TYR A 248 -40.76 9.00 0.96
C TYR A 248 -39.36 9.29 0.43
N LEU A 249 -39.07 8.97 -0.85
CA LEU A 249 -37.80 9.27 -1.49
C LEU A 249 -37.56 10.77 -1.65
N THR A 250 -38.59 11.56 -1.96
CA THR A 250 -38.48 13.02 -2.03
C THR A 250 -38.10 13.58 -0.67
N GLN A 251 -38.80 13.15 0.40
CA GLN A 251 -38.56 13.60 1.77
C GLN A 251 -37.19 13.16 2.30
N LYS A 252 -36.72 11.97 1.91
CA LYS A 252 -35.45 11.37 2.37
C LYS A 252 -34.30 11.47 1.36
N SER A 253 -34.46 12.17 0.24
CA SER A 253 -33.47 12.23 -0.85
C SER A 253 -32.09 12.72 -0.39
N VAL A 254 -32.06 13.78 0.43
CA VAL A 254 -30.82 14.34 1.00
C VAL A 254 -30.15 13.31 1.93
N ASP A 255 -30.92 12.72 2.85
CA ASP A 255 -30.43 11.70 3.78
C ASP A 255 -29.89 10.47 3.03
N LEU A 256 -30.62 10.01 2.01
CA LEU A 256 -30.23 8.90 1.14
C LEU A 256 -28.88 9.16 0.47
N SER A 257 -28.74 10.34 -0.17
CA SER A 257 -27.50 10.72 -0.86
C SER A 257 -26.30 10.74 0.10
N LEU A 258 -26.52 11.22 1.32
CA LEU A 258 -25.50 11.30 2.35
C LEU A 258 -25.14 9.91 2.90
N TRP A 259 -26.10 9.02 3.11
CA TRP A 259 -25.84 7.62 3.49
C TRP A 259 -25.07 6.88 2.40
N ILE A 260 -25.48 7.03 1.14
CA ILE A 260 -24.80 6.45 -0.02
C ILE A 260 -23.37 6.95 -0.12
N LEU A 261 -23.14 8.25 0.02
CA LEU A 261 -21.80 8.83 -0.02
C LEU A 261 -20.93 8.27 1.12
N ARG A 262 -21.47 8.14 2.33
CA ARG A 262 -20.77 7.52 3.47
C ARG A 262 -20.43 6.06 3.21
N ILE A 263 -21.33 5.29 2.58
CA ILE A 263 -21.09 3.90 2.19
C ILE A 263 -19.95 3.83 1.15
N VAL A 264 -20.05 4.61 0.08
CA VAL A 264 -19.03 4.66 -0.97
C VAL A 264 -17.66 5.03 -0.40
N ALA A 265 -17.61 6.13 0.37
CA ALA A 265 -16.38 6.58 1.00
C ALA A 265 -15.84 5.51 1.97
N GLY A 266 -16.67 4.99 2.87
CA GLY A 266 -16.24 4.01 3.86
C GLY A 266 -15.64 2.75 3.22
N TYR A 267 -16.31 2.17 2.23
CA TYR A 267 -15.79 0.99 1.53
C TYR A 267 -14.54 1.27 0.72
N LEU A 268 -14.45 2.42 0.05
CA LEU A 268 -13.26 2.81 -0.70
C LEU A 268 -12.06 3.02 0.24
N PHE A 269 -12.28 3.65 1.39
CA PHE A 269 -11.22 3.87 2.37
C PHE A 269 -10.75 2.57 3.01
N ASP A 270 -11.67 1.70 3.40
CA ASP A 270 -11.35 0.43 4.07
C ASP A 270 -10.69 -0.60 3.17
N SER A 271 -11.10 -0.67 1.89
CA SER A 271 -10.58 -1.67 0.95
C SER A 271 -9.35 -1.20 0.18
N LEU A 272 -9.23 0.10 -0.11
CA LEU A 272 -8.21 0.63 -1.01
C LEU A 272 -7.30 1.65 -0.31
N VAL A 273 -7.85 2.74 0.22
CA VAL A 273 -7.04 3.89 0.63
C VAL A 273 -6.13 3.54 1.82
N PHE A 274 -6.68 2.97 2.89
CA PHE A 274 -5.87 2.69 4.08
C PHE A 274 -4.80 1.61 3.86
N PRO A 275 -5.12 0.43 3.28
CA PRO A 275 -4.10 -0.58 3.01
C PRO A 275 -3.00 -0.07 2.07
N LEU A 276 -3.35 0.76 1.08
CA LEU A 276 -2.38 1.33 0.14
C LEU A 276 -1.49 2.38 0.80
N LEU A 277 -2.05 3.31 1.57
CA LEU A 277 -1.27 4.32 2.29
C LEU A 277 -0.28 3.67 3.25
N PHE A 278 -0.73 2.68 4.03
CA PHE A 278 0.17 1.92 4.90
C PHE A 278 1.21 1.13 4.12
N PHE A 279 0.84 0.52 2.99
CA PHE A 279 1.78 -0.19 2.13
C PHE A 279 2.90 0.75 1.65
N LEU A 280 2.55 1.94 1.15
CA LEU A 280 3.53 2.93 0.69
C LEU A 280 4.45 3.39 1.82
N PHE A 281 3.88 3.69 2.99
CA PHE A 281 4.64 4.08 4.18
C PHE A 281 5.61 2.99 4.63
N LEU A 282 5.15 1.74 4.72
CA LEU A 282 5.98 0.60 5.12
C LEU A 282 7.02 0.22 4.06
N MET A 283 6.70 0.35 2.77
CA MET A 283 7.66 0.15 1.69
C MET A 283 8.77 1.20 1.74
N TRP A 284 8.43 2.46 1.99
CA TRP A 284 9.40 3.53 2.20
C TRP A 284 10.31 3.23 3.40
N LEU A 285 9.74 2.80 4.52
CA LEU A 285 10.50 2.42 5.73
C LEU A 285 11.43 1.22 5.46
N THR A 286 10.91 0.19 4.79
CA THR A 286 11.66 -1.03 4.43
C THR A 286 12.82 -0.70 3.50
N ARG A 287 12.57 0.09 2.46
CA ARG A 287 13.62 0.53 1.52
C ARG A 287 14.72 1.30 2.25
N THR A 288 14.35 2.20 3.16
CA THR A 288 15.30 3.00 3.96
C THR A 288 16.11 2.10 4.88
N GLY A 289 15.46 1.18 5.61
CA GLY A 289 16.13 0.24 6.51
C GLY A 289 17.07 -0.73 5.80
N VAL A 290 16.65 -1.32 4.67
CA VAL A 290 17.50 -2.20 3.85
C VAL A 290 18.69 -1.43 3.28
N SER A 291 18.48 -0.20 2.78
CA SER A 291 19.56 0.62 2.24
C SER A 291 20.61 0.96 3.29
N TYR A 292 20.16 1.25 4.52
CA TYR A 292 21.03 1.47 5.69
C TYR A 292 21.82 0.20 6.05
N LEU A 293 21.13 -0.94 6.17
CA LEU A 293 21.74 -2.23 6.54
C LEU A 293 22.77 -2.73 5.51
N PHE A 294 22.52 -2.54 4.22
CA PHE A 294 23.43 -2.98 3.16
C PHE A 294 24.59 -2.01 2.89
N GLN A 295 24.75 -0.95 3.71
CA GLN A 295 25.73 0.12 3.48
C GLN A 295 25.70 0.58 2.02
N LEU A 296 24.51 0.65 1.44
CA LEU A 296 24.25 1.31 0.17
C LEU A 296 24.13 2.82 0.38
N SER A 297 24.84 3.33 1.40
CA SER A 297 25.15 4.73 1.52
C SER A 297 26.02 5.10 0.32
N GLY A 298 25.31 5.61 -0.68
CA GLY A 298 25.79 6.63 -1.58
C GLY A 298 26.50 7.77 -0.85
N GLU A 299 26.65 7.84 0.47
CA GLU A 299 27.57 8.76 1.13
C GLU A 299 29.00 8.67 0.58
N SER A 300 29.49 7.50 0.16
CA SER A 300 30.81 7.41 -0.49
C SER A 300 30.81 7.82 -1.97
N ALA A 301 29.64 7.86 -2.63
CA ALA A 301 29.50 8.33 -4.01
C ALA A 301 29.15 9.83 -4.04
N LEU A 302 28.15 10.28 -3.28
CA LEU A 302 27.82 11.68 -3.03
C LEU A 302 28.96 12.45 -2.37
N ARG A 303 29.70 11.91 -1.38
CA ARG A 303 30.89 12.62 -0.87
C ARG A 303 31.95 12.74 -1.94
N LYS A 304 32.17 11.72 -2.78
CA LYS A 304 33.14 11.80 -3.88
C LYS A 304 32.70 12.79 -4.95
N ASP A 305 31.42 12.83 -5.29
CA ASP A 305 30.86 13.79 -6.25
C ASP A 305 30.89 15.22 -5.68
N LEU A 306 30.57 15.41 -4.39
CA LEU A 306 30.70 16.70 -3.69
C LEU A 306 32.15 17.14 -3.54
N GLU A 307 33.07 16.22 -3.27
CA GLU A 307 34.51 16.50 -3.15
C GLU A 307 35.10 16.84 -4.54
N GLU A 308 34.66 16.18 -5.60
CA GLU A 308 35.02 16.53 -6.98
C GLU A 308 34.45 17.89 -7.41
N ILE A 309 33.18 18.18 -7.09
CA ILE A 309 32.56 19.48 -7.36
C ILE A 309 33.25 20.60 -6.55
N ALA A 310 33.53 20.36 -5.27
CA ALA A 310 34.25 21.31 -4.41
C ALA A 310 35.68 21.55 -4.92
N PHE A 311 36.38 20.51 -5.38
CA PHE A 311 37.71 20.64 -5.97
C PHE A 311 37.69 21.47 -7.25
N ARG A 312 36.71 21.24 -8.15
CA ARG A 312 36.55 22.04 -9.37
C ARG A 312 36.24 23.49 -9.06
N LEU A 313 35.32 23.77 -8.13
CA LEU A 313 34.98 25.14 -7.73
C LEU A 313 36.16 25.87 -7.09
N THR A 314 36.92 25.19 -6.23
CA THR A 314 38.13 25.75 -5.61
C THR A 314 39.20 26.05 -6.68
N GLY A 315 39.34 25.19 -7.69
CA GLY A 315 40.20 25.44 -8.85
C GLY A 315 39.79 26.67 -9.66
N TYR A 316 38.48 26.83 -9.92
CA TYR A 316 37.93 27.99 -10.64
C TYR A 316 38.14 29.31 -9.89
N LEU A 317 37.91 29.33 -8.58
CA LEU A 317 38.11 30.54 -7.76
C LEU A 317 39.58 30.96 -7.75
N LYS A 318 40.50 30.00 -7.58
CA LYS A 318 41.95 30.26 -7.62
C LYS A 318 42.43 30.74 -8.98
N HIS A 319 41.77 30.31 -10.07
CA HIS A 319 42.07 30.80 -11.41
C HIS A 319 41.52 32.21 -11.65
N ARG A 320 40.35 32.54 -11.10
CA ARG A 320 39.75 33.88 -11.17
C ARG A 320 40.58 34.92 -10.42
N GLU A 321 41.15 34.55 -9.27
CA GLU A 321 42.01 35.42 -8.46
C GLU A 321 43.31 35.79 -9.18
N ARG A 322 43.86 34.90 -10.01
CA ARG A 322 45.02 35.20 -10.88
C ARG A 322 44.68 36.09 -12.07
N LEU A 323 43.41 36.17 -12.46
CA LEU A 323 42.94 36.95 -13.60
C LEU A 323 42.31 38.28 -13.19
N SER A 324 42.31 38.63 -11.90
CA SER A 324 41.92 39.96 -11.42
C SER A 324 43.18 40.79 -11.15
N PRO A 325 43.68 41.56 -12.14
CA PRO A 325 44.76 42.50 -11.88
C PRO A 325 44.24 43.63 -11.00
N SER A 326 44.66 43.63 -9.74
CA SER A 326 44.61 44.80 -8.88
C SER A 326 45.57 45.86 -9.46
N SER A 327 45.05 46.77 -10.27
CA SER A 327 45.75 48.01 -10.62
C SER A 327 44.92 49.19 -10.12
N PRO A 328 45.31 49.83 -9.00
CA PRO A 328 44.75 51.11 -8.61
C PRO A 328 45.45 52.20 -9.44
N GLU A 329 44.74 52.73 -10.43
CA GLU A 329 45.21 53.85 -11.23
C GLU A 329 45.30 55.10 -10.32
N LYS A 330 46.54 55.52 -10.04
CA LYS A 330 46.89 56.72 -9.27
C LYS A 330 46.26 57.97 -9.91
N CYS A 331 45.24 58.54 -9.28
CA CYS A 331 44.90 59.95 -9.46
C CYS A 331 46.05 60.81 -8.91
N ARG A 332 46.75 61.54 -9.78
CA ARG A 332 47.68 62.61 -9.40
C ARG A 332 46.89 63.87 -9.04
N PRO A 333 47.19 64.57 -7.93
CA PRO A 333 46.75 65.93 -7.74
C PRO A 333 47.63 66.89 -8.56
N VAL A 334 46.99 67.85 -9.22
CA VAL A 334 47.61 69.00 -9.89
C VAL A 334 47.92 70.04 -8.81
N PRO A 335 49.14 70.61 -8.74
CA PRO A 335 49.43 71.69 -7.81
C PRO A 335 48.86 73.01 -8.36
N HIS A 336 48.11 73.72 -7.53
CA HIS A 336 47.83 75.14 -7.72
C HIS A 336 49.09 75.92 -7.32
N GLU A 337 49.71 76.61 -8.29
CA GLU A 337 50.66 77.69 -8.04
C GLU A 337 49.86 78.96 -7.69
N GLU A 338 50.25 79.59 -6.59
CA GLU A 338 49.88 80.94 -6.19
C GLU A 338 50.75 81.93 -6.98
N GLU A 339 50.12 82.89 -7.66
CA GLU A 339 50.54 84.31 -7.75
C GLU A 339 49.37 85.19 -8.20
#